data_AF-J1EL87-F1
#
_entry.id   AF-J1EL87-F1
#
_cell.length_a   1.000
_cell.length_b   1.000
_cell.length_c   1.000
_cell.angle_alpha   90.00
_cell.angle_beta   90.00
_cell.angle_gamma   90.00
#
_symmetry.space_group_name_H-M   'P 1'
#
loop_
_entity.id
_entity.type
_entity.pdbx_description
1 polymer ?
#
loop_
_entity_poly.entity_id
_entity_poly.type
_entity_poly.pdbx_seq_one_letter_code
_entity_poly.pdbx_strand_id
1 'polypeptide(L)'
;MSDAHRRLLRYSLVFVWLATAVVSVWELDGQSRQLLATLPFNSPQVVTALVLAGAAADAVVGLWIALWPGRVAYAAALLLMGVMTLLATAIEPGWWLHPFGPLTKNLPIAAILVVLLRDDPRP
;
A
#
# COMPACT_ATOMS: atom_id res chain seq x y z
N MET A 1 5.88 8.14 -22.14
CA MET A 1 4.53 7.49 -22.21
C MET A 1 3.50 8.55 -22.62
N SER A 2 2.35 8.19 -23.21
CA SER A 2 1.32 9.22 -23.47
C SER A 2 0.65 9.67 -22.17
N ASP A 3 0.17 10.92 -22.13
CA ASP A 3 -0.48 11.48 -20.93
C ASP A 3 -1.73 10.70 -20.48
N ALA A 4 -2.42 10.04 -21.41
CA ALA A 4 -3.57 9.20 -21.10
C ALA A 4 -3.15 7.94 -20.33
N HIS A 5 -2.12 7.23 -20.80
CA HIS A 5 -1.59 6.04 -20.13
C HIS A 5 -1.01 6.39 -18.75
N ARG A 6 -0.29 7.52 -18.64
CA ARG A 6 0.23 8.03 -17.37
C ARG A 6 -0.89 8.29 -16.36
N ARG A 7 -1.96 8.96 -16.79
CA ARG A 7 -3.13 9.24 -15.93
C ARG A 7 -3.85 7.96 -15.52
N LEU A 8 -4.01 7.01 -16.43
CA LEU A 8 -4.63 5.71 -16.15
C LEU A 8 -3.88 4.97 -15.03
N LEU A 9 -2.55 4.82 -15.17
CA LEU A 9 -1.70 4.20 -14.17
C LEU A 9 -1.75 4.92 -12.83
N ARG A 10 -1.72 6.26 -12.85
CA ARG A 10 -1.81 7.05 -11.62
C ARG A 10 -3.14 6.83 -10.91
N TYR A 11 -4.26 6.95 -11.61
CA TYR A 11 -5.57 6.81 -11.00
C TYR A 11 -5.86 5.37 -10.57
N SER A 12 -5.34 4.37 -11.27
CA SER A 12 -5.42 2.98 -10.80
C SER A 12 -4.69 2.80 -9.47
N LEU A 13 -3.51 3.40 -9.30
CA LEU A 13 -2.80 3.38 -8.03
C LEU A 13 -3.60 4.09 -6.94
N VAL A 14 -4.02 5.33 -7.18
CA VAL A 14 -4.82 6.11 -6.21
C VAL A 14 -6.06 5.32 -5.77
N PHE A 15 -6.77 4.71 -6.71
CA PHE A 15 -7.93 3.87 -6.40
C PHE A 15 -7.56 2.71 -5.47
N VAL A 16 -6.51 1.95 -5.78
CA VAL A 16 -6.08 0.83 -4.94
C VAL A 16 -5.76 1.30 -3.53
N TRP A 17 -4.98 2.36 -3.35
CA TRP A 17 -4.62 2.88 -2.02
C TRP A 17 -5.82 3.40 -1.23
N LEU A 18 -6.73 4.13 -1.87
CA LEU A 18 -7.93 4.62 -1.17
C LEU A 18 -8.90 3.49 -0.85
N ALA A 19 -9.04 2.51 -1.75
CA ALA A 19 -9.86 1.33 -1.50
C ALA A 19 -9.28 0.49 -0.36
N THR A 20 -7.95 0.27 -0.29
CA THR A 20 -7.34 -0.45 0.83
C THR A 20 -7.50 0.29 2.16
N ALA A 21 -7.40 1.63 2.17
CA ALA A 21 -7.67 2.42 3.35
C ALA A 21 -9.12 2.25 3.86
N VAL A 22 -10.11 2.35 2.96
CA VAL A 22 -11.52 2.17 3.31
C VAL A 22 -11.80 0.75 3.80
N VAL A 23 -11.29 -0.27 3.08
CA VAL A 23 -11.45 -1.67 3.46
C VAL A 23 -10.78 -1.96 4.80
N SER A 24 -9.61 -1.38 5.09
CA SER A 24 -8.92 -1.57 6.38
C SER A 24 -9.71 -1.00 7.56
N VAL A 25 -10.46 0.08 7.36
CA VAL A 25 -11.35 0.65 8.38
C VAL A 25 -12.66 -0.14 8.49
N TRP A 26 -13.21 -0.58 7.36
CA TRP A 26 -14.44 -1.39 7.34
C TRP A 26 -14.22 -2.76 7.97
N GLU A 27 -13.11 -3.41 7.63
CA GLU A 27 -12.76 -4.76 8.05
C GLU A 27 -11.84 -4.75 9.28
N LEU A 28 -12.02 -3.78 10.19
CA LEU A 28 -11.25 -3.65 11.43
C LEU A 28 -11.18 -4.96 12.24
N ASP A 29 -12.18 -5.83 12.11
CA ASP A 29 -12.33 -7.15 12.75
C ASP A 29 -11.81 -8.35 11.92
N GLY A 30 -11.26 -8.13 10.72
CA GLY A 30 -10.91 -9.17 9.75
C GLY A 30 -9.47 -9.73 9.84
N GLN A 31 -8.88 -10.04 8.67
CA GLN A 31 -7.58 -10.73 8.55
C GLN A 31 -6.42 -9.99 9.22
N SER A 32 -6.48 -8.66 9.30
CA SER A 32 -5.46 -7.83 9.93
C SER A 32 -5.30 -8.12 11.42
N ARG A 33 -6.39 -8.45 12.14
CA ARG A 33 -6.30 -8.84 13.55
C ARG A 33 -5.71 -10.24 13.71
N GLN A 34 -6.02 -11.16 12.81
CA GLN A 34 -5.46 -12.52 12.85
C GLN A 34 -3.93 -12.51 12.62
N LEU A 35 -3.44 -11.70 11.68
CA LEU A 35 -1.99 -11.53 11.49
C LEU A 35 -1.36 -10.91 12.73
N LEU A 36 -1.94 -9.85 13.29
CA LEU A 36 -1.35 -9.16 14.43
C LEU A 36 -1.48 -9.96 15.74
N ALA A 37 -2.40 -10.94 15.82
CA ALA A 37 -2.53 -11.85 16.95
C ALA A 37 -1.35 -12.83 17.09
N THR A 38 -0.60 -13.09 16.01
CA THR A 38 0.61 -13.94 16.05
C THR A 38 1.82 -13.21 16.65
N LEU A 39 1.76 -11.88 16.78
CA LEU A 39 2.82 -11.09 17.38
C LEU A 39 2.78 -11.16 18.91
N PRO A 40 3.94 -11.12 19.58
CA PRO A 40 4.02 -11.17 21.05
C PRO A 40 3.41 -9.94 21.75
N PHE A 41 3.09 -8.86 21.02
CA PHE A 41 2.45 -7.63 21.53
C PHE A 41 1.07 -7.44 20.89
N ASN A 42 0.14 -8.34 21.18
CA ASN A 42 -1.17 -8.44 20.52
C ASN A 42 -2.33 -7.83 21.32
N SER A 43 -2.09 -6.79 22.12
CA SER A 43 -3.21 -6.14 22.81
C SER A 43 -4.20 -5.55 21.79
N PRO A 44 -5.51 -5.71 21.98
CA PRO A 44 -6.51 -5.27 21.00
C PRO A 44 -6.38 -3.79 20.62
N GLN A 45 -5.93 -2.94 21.56
CA GLN A 45 -5.70 -1.52 21.32
C GLN A 45 -4.51 -1.29 20.38
N VAL A 46 -3.40 -2.02 20.57
CA VAL A 46 -2.21 -1.91 19.72
C VAL A 46 -2.50 -2.42 18.32
N VAL A 47 -3.21 -3.55 18.21
CA VAL A 47 -3.66 -4.12 16.93
C VAL A 47 -4.51 -3.11 16.15
N THR A 48 -5.51 -2.51 16.83
CA THR A 48 -6.39 -1.50 16.23
C THR A 48 -5.61 -0.26 15.80
N ALA A 49 -4.69 0.22 16.65
CA ALA A 49 -3.86 1.39 16.33
C ALA A 49 -2.97 1.14 15.10
N LEU A 50 -2.39 -0.06 14.97
CA LEU A 50 -1.57 -0.44 13.82
C LEU A 50 -2.40 -0.51 12.52
N VAL A 51 -3.60 -1.09 12.58
CA VAL A 51 -4.50 -1.16 11.41
C VAL A 51 -4.92 0.25 10.97
N LEU A 52 -5.32 1.10 11.91
CA LEU A 52 -5.70 2.48 11.62
C LEU A 52 -4.51 3.30 11.10
N ALA A 53 -3.31 3.09 11.63
CA ALA A 53 -2.10 3.74 11.14
C ALA A 53 -1.77 3.32 9.71
N GLY A 54 -1.90 2.02 9.38
CA GLY A 54 -1.76 1.51 8.02
C GLY A 54 -2.79 2.11 7.06
N ALA A 55 -4.07 2.13 7.46
CA ALA A 55 -5.14 2.72 6.67
C ALA A 55 -4.93 4.23 6.44
N ALA A 56 -4.49 4.96 7.46
CA ALA A 56 -4.16 6.37 7.35
C ALA A 56 -2.97 6.61 6.41
N ALA A 57 -1.93 5.78 6.51
CA ALA A 57 -0.77 5.86 5.62
C ALA A 57 -1.16 5.63 4.16
N ASP A 58 -2.01 4.63 3.90
CA ASP A 58 -2.56 4.36 2.57
C ASP A 58 -3.38 5.54 2.03
N ALA A 59 -4.27 6.10 2.85
CA ALA A 59 -5.08 7.25 2.47
C ALA A 59 -4.22 8.48 2.16
N VAL A 60 -3.23 8.78 3.00
CA VAL A 60 -2.32 9.92 2.82
C VAL A 60 -1.52 9.77 1.53
N VAL A 61 -0.95 8.59 1.25
CA VAL A 61 -0.20 8.35 0.02
C VAL A 61 -1.09 8.41 -1.21
N GLY A 62 -2.28 7.79 -1.16
CA GLY A 62 -3.25 7.84 -2.24
C GLY A 62 -3.65 9.28 -2.59
N LEU A 63 -3.99 10.09 -1.58
CA LEU A 63 -4.33 11.50 -1.76
C LEU A 63 -3.14 12.34 -2.24
N TRP A 64 -1.95 12.09 -1.73
CA TRP A 64 -0.75 12.81 -2.16
C TRP A 64 -0.48 12.58 -3.65
N ILE A 65 -0.49 11.33 -4.11
CA ILE A 65 -0.32 11.00 -5.53
C ILE A 65 -1.42 11.65 -6.40
N ALA A 66 -2.66 11.70 -5.89
CA ALA A 66 -3.79 12.27 -6.61
C ALA A 66 -3.67 13.79 -6.79
N LEU A 67 -3.29 14.51 -5.73
CA LEU A 67 -3.29 15.98 -5.67
C LEU A 67 -1.96 16.58 -6.17
N TRP A 68 -0.83 15.99 -5.78
CA TRP A 68 0.50 16.47 -6.12
C TRP A 68 1.38 15.35 -6.70
N PRO A 69 1.04 14.86 -7.90
CA PRO A 69 1.83 13.83 -8.57
C PRO A 69 3.23 14.36 -8.87
N GLY A 70 4.24 13.57 -8.50
CA GLY A 70 5.64 13.87 -8.74
C GLY A 70 6.58 12.76 -8.27
N ARG A 71 7.85 12.84 -8.68
CA ARG A 71 8.92 11.89 -8.31
C ARG A 71 8.95 11.55 -6.82
N VAL A 72 8.90 12.57 -5.96
CA VAL A 72 8.93 12.39 -4.50
C VAL A 72 7.73 11.57 -4.00
N ALA A 73 6.53 11.86 -4.49
CA ALA A 73 5.32 11.13 -4.10
C ALA A 73 5.41 9.65 -4.51
N TYR A 74 5.88 9.36 -5.75
CA TYR A 74 6.05 7.97 -6.20
C TYR A 74 7.15 7.23 -5.44
N ALA A 75 8.27 7.89 -5.15
CA ALA A 75 9.36 7.30 -4.38
C ALA A 75 8.96 7.03 -2.92
N ALA A 76 8.26 7.98 -2.30
CA ALA A 76 7.72 7.81 -0.94
C ALA A 76 6.70 6.66 -0.88
N ALA A 77 5.80 6.57 -1.86
CA ALA A 77 4.84 5.47 -1.97
C ALA A 77 5.54 4.12 -2.15
N LEU A 78 6.57 4.06 -3.00
CA LEU A 78 7.35 2.85 -3.23
C LEU A 78 8.10 2.42 -1.96
N LEU A 79 8.70 3.37 -1.25
CA LEU A 79 9.40 3.12 0.00
C LEU A 79 8.44 2.62 1.08
N LEU A 80 7.33 3.34 1.32
CA LEU A 80 6.33 2.97 2.32
C LEU A 80 5.79 1.56 2.05
N MET A 81 5.29 1.32 0.84
CA MET A 81 4.77 0.01 0.45
C MET A 81 5.85 -1.08 0.54
N GLY A 82 7.08 -0.78 0.13
CA GLY A 82 8.21 -1.71 0.21
C GLY A 82 8.52 -2.12 1.64
N VAL A 83 8.65 -1.15 2.56
CA VAL A 83 8.87 -1.40 3.99
C VAL A 83 7.74 -2.24 4.57
N MET A 84 6.48 -1.88 4.30
CA MET A 84 5.33 -2.64 4.80
C MET A 84 5.29 -4.07 4.24
N THR A 85 5.64 -4.26 2.98
CA THR A 85 5.71 -5.58 2.34
C THR A 85 6.81 -6.45 2.97
N LEU A 86 7.99 -5.87 3.24
CA LEU A 86 9.10 -6.57 3.89
C LEU A 86 8.74 -6.96 5.33
N LEU A 87 8.12 -6.05 6.08
CA LEU A 87 7.63 -6.35 7.43
C LEU A 87 6.61 -7.49 7.42
N ALA A 88 5.61 -7.43 6.53
CA ALA A 88 4.62 -8.49 6.39
C ALA A 88 5.25 -9.84 5.96
N THR A 89 6.25 -9.81 5.07
CA THR A 89 7.01 -11.00 4.67
C THR A 89 7.78 -11.61 5.84
N ALA A 90 8.35 -10.79 6.72
CA ALA A 90 9.07 -11.27 7.89
C ALA A 90 8.15 -11.89 8.96
N ILE A 91 6.90 -11.41 9.05
CA ILE A 91 5.89 -11.94 9.98
C ILE A 91 5.26 -13.22 9.45
N GLU A 92 4.81 -13.22 8.19
CA GLU A 92 4.11 -14.35 7.58
C GLU A 92 4.53 -14.52 6.10
N PRO A 93 5.62 -15.26 5.83
CA PRO A 93 6.11 -15.44 4.47
C PRO A 93 5.14 -16.28 3.60
N GLY A 94 4.25 -17.07 4.20
CA GLY A 94 3.24 -17.84 3.48
C GLY A 94 2.25 -16.98 2.68
N TRP A 95 2.12 -15.70 3.02
CA TRP A 95 1.25 -14.74 2.31
C TRP A 95 1.66 -14.47 0.86
N TRP A 96 2.87 -14.85 0.45
CA TRP A 96 3.29 -14.86 -0.96
C TRP A 96 2.53 -15.90 -1.80
N LEU A 97 2.13 -17.02 -1.19
CA LEU A 97 1.46 -18.14 -1.87
C LEU A 97 -0.04 -18.18 -1.58
N HIS A 98 -0.56 -17.19 -0.85
CA HIS A 98 -1.97 -17.13 -0.48
C HIS A 98 -2.84 -16.87 -1.73
N PRO A 99 -3.99 -17.55 -1.91
CA PRO A 99 -4.80 -17.49 -3.14
C PRO A 99 -5.30 -16.08 -3.49
N PHE A 100 -5.50 -15.24 -2.48
CA PHE A 100 -5.90 -13.84 -2.67
C PHE A 100 -4.72 -12.87 -2.91
N GLY A 101 -3.49 -13.36 -2.93
CA GLY A 101 -2.29 -12.59 -3.31
C GLY A 101 -2.04 -11.29 -2.52
N PRO A 102 -2.14 -11.28 -1.18
CA PRO A 102 -2.00 -10.06 -0.38
C PRO A 102 -0.63 -9.39 -0.55
N LEU A 103 0.46 -10.16 -0.75
CA LEU A 103 1.79 -9.61 -1.02
C LEU A 103 2.12 -9.56 -2.52
N THR A 104 1.65 -10.52 -3.32
CA THR A 104 1.96 -10.58 -4.75
C THR A 104 1.38 -9.41 -5.53
N LYS A 105 0.25 -8.84 -5.09
CA LYS A 105 -0.31 -7.60 -5.66
C LYS A 105 0.65 -6.40 -5.57
N ASN A 106 1.60 -6.39 -4.64
CA ASN A 106 2.54 -5.27 -4.46
C ASN A 106 3.62 -5.26 -5.55
N LEU A 107 3.90 -6.39 -6.22
CA LEU A 107 4.86 -6.43 -7.33
C LEU A 107 4.42 -5.61 -8.56
N PRO A 108 3.21 -5.79 -9.12
CA PRO A 108 2.76 -4.95 -10.23
C PRO A 108 2.59 -3.48 -9.79
N ILE A 109 2.16 -3.22 -8.55
CA ILE A 109 2.09 -1.85 -8.00
C ILE A 109 3.48 -1.19 -7.98
N ALA A 110 4.51 -1.91 -7.49
CA ALA A 110 5.90 -1.46 -7.51
C ALA A 110 6.37 -1.15 -8.93
N ALA A 111 6.08 -2.02 -9.89
CA ALA A 111 6.43 -1.82 -11.28
C ALA A 111 5.80 -0.55 -11.86
N ILE A 112 4.50 -0.30 -11.59
CA ILE A 112 3.80 0.91 -12.03
C ILE A 112 4.44 2.16 -11.40
N LEU A 113 4.74 2.14 -10.10
CA LEU A 113 5.41 3.24 -9.42
C LEU A 113 6.79 3.54 -10.02
N VAL A 114 7.60 2.51 -10.30
CA VAL A 114 8.91 2.66 -10.94
C VAL A 114 8.78 3.25 -12.34
N VAL A 115 7.79 2.81 -13.12
CA VAL A 115 7.50 3.38 -14.45
C VAL A 115 7.12 4.86 -14.34
N LEU A 116 6.19 5.20 -13.44
CA LEU A 116 5.75 6.58 -13.23
C LEU A 116 6.89 7.49 -12.73
N LEU A 117 7.76 6.98 -11.86
CA LEU A 117 8.95 7.66 -11.35
C LEU A 117 9.96 7.96 -12.45
N ARG A 118 10.21 7.00 -13.35
CA ARG A 118 11.17 7.14 -14.46
C ARG A 118 10.66 8.05 -15.56
N ASP A 119 9.36 8.00 -15.82
CA ASP A 119 8.72 8.76 -16.89
C ASP A 119 8.37 10.19 -16.45
N ASP A 120 8.62 10.58 -15.18
CA ASP A 120 8.26 11.91 -14.67
C ASP A 120 9.23 12.98 -15.20
N PRO A 121 8.78 13.92 -16.04
CA PRO A 121 9.66 14.85 -16.74
C PRO A 121 10.12 16.04 -15.88
N ARG A 122 9.63 16.15 -14.64
CA ARG A 122 10.07 17.19 -13.70
C ARG A 122 11.35 16.71 -12.99
N PRO A 123 12.40 17.54 -12.87
CA PRO A 123 13.68 17.14 -12.25
C PRO A 123 13.53 16.66 -10.81
#